data_AF-A0A667YYU7-F1
#
_entry.id   AF-A0A667YYU7-F1
#
_cell.length_a   1.000
_cell.length_b   1.000
_cell.length_c   1.000
_cell.angle_alpha   90.00
_cell.angle_beta   90.00
_cell.angle_gamma   90.00
#
_symmetry.space_group_name_H-M   'P 1'
#
loop_
_entity.id
_entity.type
_entity.pdbx_description
1 polymer ?
#
loop_
_entity_poly.entity_id
_entity_poly.type
_entity_poly.pdbx_seq_one_letter_code
_entity_poly.pdbx_strand_id
1 'polypeptide(L)'
;MTWPPQERLLETGVPQMEWPALSPDLNPIENLWDQLSRRVEARSSVPQNLNVLRAALQEEWDAMPQQTISRLVNSMRRRCQAVIDAQGT
;
A
#
# COMPACT_ATOMS: atom_id res chain seq x y z
N MET A 1 -14.38 2.91 0.43
CA MET A 1 -13.36 3.98 0.48
C MET A 1 -13.54 4.80 -0.79
N THR A 2 -14.09 6.02 -0.69
CA THR A 2 -14.27 6.91 -1.85
C THR A 2 -13.00 7.72 -2.01
N TRP A 3 -12.31 7.57 -3.14
CA TRP A 3 -11.18 8.44 -3.48
C TRP A 3 -11.64 9.90 -3.47
N PRO A 4 -10.80 10.85 -3.04
CA PRO A 4 -11.15 12.26 -3.17
C PRO A 4 -11.43 12.58 -4.66
N PRO A 5 -12.35 13.51 -4.95
CA PRO A 5 -12.63 13.95 -6.31
C PRO A 5 -11.32 14.34 -7.01
N GLN A 6 -11.17 13.93 -8.28
CA GLN A 6 -9.95 14.14 -9.09
C GLN A 6 -9.51 15.62 -9.13
N GLU A 7 -10.47 16.53 -8.98
CA GLU A 7 -10.29 17.98 -8.86
C GLU A 7 -9.28 18.39 -7.77
N ARG A 8 -9.21 17.66 -6.63
CA ARG A 8 -8.29 17.98 -5.54
C ARG A 8 -6.81 17.73 -5.87
N LEU A 9 -6.52 16.84 -6.81
CA LEU A 9 -5.13 16.53 -7.20
C LEU A 9 -4.58 17.58 -8.16
N LEU A 10 -5.43 18.16 -9.01
CA LEU A 10 -5.06 19.22 -9.96
C LEU A 10 -4.55 20.49 -9.24
N GLU A 11 -5.15 20.83 -8.09
CA GLU A 11 -4.74 21.99 -7.28
C GLU A 11 -3.37 21.81 -6.61
N THR A 12 -2.90 20.57 -6.45
CA THR A 12 -1.63 20.26 -5.75
C THR A 12 -0.41 20.25 -6.66
N GLY A 13 -0.60 20.38 -7.99
CA GLY A 13 0.48 20.32 -8.98
C GLY A 13 1.16 18.94 -9.08
N VAL A 14 0.58 17.90 -8.49
CA VAL A 14 1.10 16.53 -8.56
C VAL A 14 0.72 15.92 -9.93
N PRO A 15 1.69 15.46 -10.74
CA PRO A 15 1.39 14.81 -12.00
C PRO A 15 0.50 13.58 -11.79
N GLN A 16 -0.62 13.54 -12.51
CA GLN A 16 -1.52 12.39 -12.48
C GLN A 16 -0.97 11.28 -13.38
N MET A 17 -0.99 10.05 -12.89
CA MET A 17 -0.70 8.86 -13.69
C MET A 17 -2.02 8.21 -14.11
N GLU A 18 -2.14 7.85 -15.38
CA GLU A 18 -3.25 7.03 -15.89
C GLU A 18 -3.18 5.65 -15.23
N TRP A 19 -4.23 5.29 -14.49
CA TRP A 19 -4.30 4.03 -13.76
C TRP A 19 -5.34 3.11 -14.39
N PRO A 20 -4.98 1.88 -14.79
CA PRO A 20 -5.96 0.94 -15.32
C PRO A 20 -6.98 0.56 -14.23
N ALA A 21 -8.26 0.54 -14.61
CA ALA A 21 -9.32 0.08 -13.72
C ALA A 21 -9.06 -1.37 -13.25
N LEU A 22 -9.46 -1.69 -12.02
CA LEU A 22 -9.40 -3.06 -11.46
C LEU A 22 -7.99 -3.66 -11.36
N SER A 23 -6.93 -2.86 -11.18
CA SER A 23 -5.55 -3.35 -10.98
C SER A 23 -5.05 -3.14 -9.53
N PRO A 24 -5.58 -3.87 -8.53
CA PRO A 24 -5.13 -3.76 -7.14
C PRO A 24 -3.66 -4.21 -6.97
N ASP A 25 -3.19 -5.16 -7.79
CA ASP A 25 -1.81 -5.68 -7.75
C ASP A 25 -0.76 -4.61 -8.06
N LEU A 26 -1.17 -3.61 -8.85
CA LEU A 26 -0.33 -2.47 -9.15
C LEU A 26 -0.29 -1.48 -7.98
N ASN A 27 -1.27 -1.47 -7.08
CA ASN A 27 -1.35 -0.47 -6.02
C ASN A 27 -0.28 -0.75 -4.94
N PRO A 28 0.78 0.06 -4.81
CA PRO A 28 1.83 -0.17 -3.81
C PRO A 28 1.29 -0.15 -2.39
N ILE A 29 0.18 0.57 -2.14
CA ILE A 29 -0.38 0.70 -0.81
C ILE A 29 -1.02 -0.60 -0.33
N GLU A 30 -1.63 -1.40 -1.21
CA GLU A 30 -2.22 -2.69 -0.85
C GLU A 30 -1.14 -3.67 -0.40
N ASN A 31 0.00 -3.66 -1.10
CA ASN A 31 1.16 -4.47 -0.74
C ASN A 31 1.80 -4.01 0.59
N LEU A 32 1.70 -2.73 0.92
CA LEU A 32 2.16 -2.19 2.19
C LEU A 32 1.19 -2.57 3.32
N TRP A 33 -0.11 -2.53 3.06
CA TRP A 33 -1.15 -2.98 4.00
C TRP A 33 -1.04 -4.47 4.33
N ASP A 34 -0.83 -5.33 3.33
CA ASP A 34 -0.61 -6.76 3.55
C ASP A 34 0.62 -7.00 4.44
N GLN A 35 1.73 -6.30 4.19
CA GLN A 35 2.92 -6.40 5.04
C GLN A 35 2.70 -5.93 6.47
N LEU A 36 1.97 -4.83 6.66
CA LEU A 36 1.62 -4.32 7.98
C LEU A 36 0.70 -5.30 8.73
N SER A 37 -0.32 -5.86 8.07
CA SER A 37 -1.22 -6.85 8.65
C SER A 37 -0.45 -8.08 9.14
N ARG A 38 0.42 -8.64 8.28
CA ARG A 38 1.25 -9.81 8.63
C ARG A 38 2.16 -9.56 9.83
N ARG A 39 2.70 -8.35 9.96
CA ARG A 39 3.52 -7.98 11.12
C ARG A 39 2.72 -7.92 12.41
N VAL A 40 1.53 -7.31 12.36
CA VAL A 40 0.63 -7.27 13.52
C VAL A 40 0.14 -8.67 13.89
N GLU A 41 -0.17 -9.51 12.91
CA GLU A 41 -0.58 -10.91 13.11
C GLU A 41 0.55 -11.78 13.69
N ALA A 42 1.81 -11.49 13.35
CA ALA A 42 2.97 -12.20 13.88
C ALA A 42 3.32 -11.81 15.34
N ARG A 43 2.67 -10.79 15.91
CA ARG A 43 2.88 -10.41 17.32
C ARG A 43 2.35 -11.49 18.24
N SER A 44 3.08 -11.74 19.33
CA SER A 44 2.69 -12.76 20.32
C SER A 44 1.38 -12.42 21.05
N SER A 45 1.02 -11.14 21.13
CA SER A 45 -0.20 -10.66 21.76
C SER A 45 -1.25 -10.30 20.73
N VAL A 46 -2.39 -11.00 20.74
CA VAL A 46 -3.55 -10.63 19.91
C VAL A 46 -4.20 -9.37 20.49
N PRO A 47 -4.42 -8.30 19.69
CA PRO A 47 -5.12 -7.11 20.16
C PRO A 47 -6.53 -7.41 20.66
N GLN A 48 -6.84 -7.05 21.90
CA GLN A 48 -8.15 -7.36 22.53
C GLN A 48 -9.20 -6.25 22.32
N ASN A 49 -8.78 -5.08 21.83
CA ASN A 49 -9.67 -3.96 21.54
C ASN A 49 -9.06 -3.03 20.50
N LEU A 50 -9.86 -2.08 20.00
CA LEU A 50 -9.46 -1.15 18.95
C LEU A 50 -8.28 -0.24 19.34
N ASN A 51 -8.13 0.12 20.61
CA ASN A 51 -7.01 0.97 21.05
C ASN A 51 -5.70 0.19 21.01
N VAL A 52 -5.70 -1.06 21.47
CA VAL A 52 -4.53 -1.95 21.39
C VAL A 52 -4.18 -2.25 19.94
N LEU A 53 -5.18 -2.48 19.07
CA LEU A 53 -4.93 -2.70 17.65
C LEU A 53 -4.31 -1.48 16.98
N ARG A 54 -4.82 -0.27 17.28
CA ARG A 54 -4.25 0.99 16.77
C ARG A 54 -2.81 1.18 17.22
N ALA A 55 -2.51 0.93 18.50
CA ALA A 55 -1.14 1.03 19.02
C ALA A 55 -0.20 0.02 18.33
N ALA A 56 -0.62 -1.24 18.19
CA ALA A 56 0.17 -2.26 17.49
C ALA A 56 0.43 -1.88 16.02
N LEU A 57 -0.57 -1.37 15.31
CA LEU A 57 -0.40 -0.88 13.93
C LEU A 57 0.62 0.27 13.84
N GLN A 58 0.56 1.22 14.78
CA GLN A 58 1.49 2.36 14.81
C GLN A 58 2.93 1.88 15.11
N GLU A 59 3.10 0.98 16.09
CA GLU A 59 4.41 0.43 16.43
C GLU A 59 5.03 -0.35 15.25
N GLU A 60 4.26 -1.20 14.59
CA GLU A 60 4.75 -1.98 13.43
C GLU A 60 5.04 -1.11 12.21
N TRP A 61 4.30 0.00 12.06
CA TRP A 61 4.53 1.01 11.05
C TRP A 61 5.85 1.75 11.31
N ASP A 62 6.05 2.25 12.53
CA ASP A 62 7.25 3.00 12.92
C ASP A 62 8.51 2.11 12.91
N ALA A 63 8.35 0.82 13.21
CA ALA A 63 9.42 -0.17 13.11
C ALA A 63 9.70 -0.61 11.67
N MET A 64 8.89 -0.20 10.67
CA MET A 64 9.11 -0.58 9.29
C MET A 64 10.31 0.16 8.68
N PRO A 65 11.34 -0.58 8.21
CA PRO A 65 12.47 0.08 7.56
C PRO A 65 12.00 0.83 6.32
N GLN A 66 12.51 2.04 6.13
CA GLN A 66 12.27 2.82 4.90
C GLN A 66 12.60 2.02 3.63
N GLN A 67 13.59 1.12 3.73
CA GLN A 67 13.98 0.23 2.64
C GLN A 67 12.83 -0.68 2.17
N THR A 68 11.90 -1.07 3.05
CA THR A 68 10.70 -1.83 2.69
C THR A 68 9.83 -1.03 1.71
N ILE A 69 9.58 0.25 2.05
CA ILE A 69 8.81 1.17 1.20
C ILE A 69 9.56 1.43 -0.11
N SER A 70 10.86 1.71 -0.06
CA SER A 70 11.67 1.93 -1.26
C SER A 70 11.66 0.72 -2.21
N ARG A 71 11.72 -0.51 -1.69
CA ARG A 71 11.64 -1.73 -2.50
C ARG A 71 10.28 -1.86 -3.18
N LEU A 72 9.18 -1.56 -2.48
CA LEU A 72 7.83 -1.58 -3.06
C LEU A 72 7.70 -0.58 -4.21
N VAL A 73 8.17 0.65 -4.02
CA VAL A 73 8.16 1.70 -5.04
C VAL A 73 9.03 1.29 -6.24
N ASN A 74 10.26 0.85 -5.99
CA ASN A 74 11.18 0.44 -7.05
C ASN A 74 10.71 -0.80 -7.82
N SER A 75 9.88 -1.64 -7.22
CA SER A 75 9.29 -2.83 -7.88
C SER A 75 8.20 -2.49 -8.90
N MET A 76 7.67 -1.25 -8.91
CA MET A 76 6.51 -0.88 -9.71
C MET A 76 6.68 -1.16 -11.19
N ARG A 77 7.83 -0.77 -11.77
CA ARG A 77 8.11 -1.02 -13.18
C ARG A 77 7.98 -2.50 -13.53
N ARG A 78 8.54 -3.38 -12.68
CA ARG A 78 8.47 -4.83 -12.88
C ARG A 78 7.04 -5.36 -12.77
N ARG A 79 6.25 -4.86 -11.80
CA ARG A 79 4.84 -5.26 -11.63
C ARG A 79 3.98 -4.83 -12.81
N CYS A 80 4.15 -3.60 -13.30
CA CYS A 80 3.47 -3.14 -14.51
C CYS A 80 3.84 -4.02 -15.72
N GLN A 81 5.12 -4.37 -15.88
CA GLN A 81 5.54 -5.25 -16.97
C GLN A 81 4.91 -6.63 -16.85
N ALA A 82 4.84 -7.21 -15.65
CA ALA A 82 4.21 -8.51 -15.45
C ALA A 82 2.73 -8.52 -15.84
N VAL A 83 1.98 -7.45 -15.53
CA VAL A 83 0.58 -7.29 -15.96
C VAL A 83 0.47 -7.13 -17.48
N ILE A 84 1.39 -6.41 -18.12
CA ILE A 84 1.44 -6.28 -19.59
C ILE A 84 1.69 -7.66 -20.22
N ASP A 85 2.67 -8.41 -19.72
CA ASP A 85 3.03 -9.73 -20.23
C ASP A 85 1.88 -10.74 -20.03
N ALA A 86 1.12 -10.59 -18.95
CA ALA A 86 -0.09 -11.36 -18.65
C ALA A 86 -1.36 -10.82 -19.34
N GLN A 87 -1.24 -9.85 -20.26
CA GLN A 87 -2.36 -9.27 -21.02
C GLN A 87 -3.49 -8.72 -20.13
N GLY A 88 -3.15 -8.18 -18.97
CA GLY A 88 -4.11 -7.60 -18.03
C GLY A 88 -4.74 -8.59 -17.04
N THR A 89 -4.15 -9.77 -16.86
CA THR A 89 -4.50 -10.72 -15.79
C THR A 89 -3.44 -10.82 -14.70
#